data_AF-A0A060YV03-F1
#
_entry.id   AF-A0A060YV03-F1
#
_cell.length_a   1.000
_cell.length_b   1.000
_cell.length_c   1.000
_cell.angle_alpha   90.00
_cell.angle_beta   90.00
_cell.angle_gamma   90.00
#
_symmetry.space_group_name_H-M   'P 1'
#
loop_
_entity.id
_entity.type
_entity.pdbx_description
1 polymer ?
#
loop_
_entity_poly.entity_id
_entity_poly.type
_entity_poly.pdbx_seq_one_letter_code
_entity_poly.pdbx_strand_id
1 'polypeptide(L)'
;MEVLTKILQQGTEFDTLAETVLADRFERLVELVTMMGDQGELPIAMALANVVPGSQWDELARVLVTLFDSRHLLYQLLWNMFSKEVELADSMQTLFRGNSLASKIMTFCFKVYGAAYLQKLLEPLLKGVVTTPEWHNISFEVDTTRLEQSENLEENQRNLLQITDRFFLAIINSSSEFPPQLRSVCHCLYQATCHSLLTKATVKDRKENKKAVVSQRFPQDSIGAVGSAMFLRFINPAIVSPYEAGILDEKPPPRIERGLKLMSKILQSIANHVLFTKEEHMRPFNDFVKSNFDAARRFFLDIASDSPPSDSVNHSLSFISDGNVLALHRLLWNNQERIGQYLSSNRDHKAVGRRPFDKMATLLAYLGPPEHKPVADTHWSSLNLTSSKFEEFMTRHQVHEKDEFKALKTLNVFYQAGTSKNGNPLFYYIARR
;
A
#
# COMPACT_ATOMS: atom_id res chain seq x y z
N MET A 1 31.56 47.18 15.99
CA MET A 1 31.73 45.93 15.22
C MET A 1 31.39 44.68 16.03
N GLU A 2 31.62 44.64 17.35
CA GLU A 2 31.31 43.47 18.21
C GLU A 2 29.83 43.06 18.27
N VAL A 3 28.90 44.00 18.05
CA VAL A 3 27.46 43.70 17.99
C VAL A 3 27.10 42.92 16.72
N LEU A 4 27.71 43.25 15.57
CA LEU A 4 27.52 42.52 14.31
C LEU A 4 28.12 41.11 14.38
N THR A 5 29.21 40.93 15.11
CA THR A 5 29.86 39.61 15.30
C THR A 5 29.05 38.71 16.22
N LYS A 6 28.38 39.26 17.25
CA LYS A 6 27.42 38.51 18.09
C LYS A 6 26.15 38.12 17.33
N ILE A 7 25.66 38.97 16.43
CA ILE A 7 24.50 38.64 15.56
C ILE A 7 24.87 37.54 14.54
N LEU A 8 26.11 37.53 14.03
CA LEU A 8 26.59 36.47 13.12
C LEU A 8 26.79 35.12 13.82
N GLN A 9 27.20 35.08 15.11
CA GLN A 9 27.22 33.85 15.91
C GLN A 9 25.82 33.35 16.28
N GLN A 10 24.82 34.24 16.33
CA GLN A 10 23.41 33.86 16.42
C GLN A 10 22.84 33.34 15.09
N GLY A 11 23.56 33.43 13.96
CA GLY A 11 23.08 32.93 12.66
C GLY A 11 22.67 31.45 12.71
N THR A 12 23.42 30.62 13.44
CA THR A 12 23.06 29.22 13.72
C THR A 12 21.83 29.06 14.62
N GLU A 13 21.57 29.99 15.55
CA GLU A 13 20.33 29.99 16.36
C GLU A 13 19.13 30.47 15.54
N PHE A 14 19.30 31.43 14.63
CA PHE A 14 18.25 31.92 13.74
C PHE A 14 17.87 30.90 12.66
N ASP A 15 18.84 30.20 12.09
CA ASP A 15 18.60 29.13 11.13
C ASP A 15 17.86 27.96 11.80
N THR A 16 18.28 27.55 13.01
CA THR A 16 17.57 26.52 13.78
C THR A 16 16.18 26.97 14.23
N LEU A 17 15.98 28.25 14.59
CA LEU A 17 14.65 28.83 14.86
C LEU A 17 13.76 28.84 13.61
N ALA A 18 14.30 29.22 12.45
CA ALA A 18 13.57 29.24 11.19
C ALA A 18 13.17 27.82 10.74
N GLU A 19 14.07 26.85 10.88
CA GLU A 19 13.81 25.43 10.65
C GLU A 19 12.75 24.89 11.61
N THR A 20 12.82 25.24 12.89
CA THR A 20 11.83 24.83 13.91
C THR A 20 10.44 25.42 13.61
N VAL A 21 10.38 26.68 13.20
CA VAL A 21 9.13 27.34 12.79
C VAL A 21 8.55 26.72 11.53
N LEU A 22 9.40 26.33 10.57
CA LEU A 22 8.98 25.68 9.33
C LEU A 22 8.47 24.25 9.60
N ALA A 23 9.14 23.51 10.49
CA ALA A 23 8.66 22.21 10.96
C ALA A 23 7.29 22.31 11.67
N ASP A 24 7.10 23.30 12.55
CA ASP A 24 5.82 23.54 13.23
C ASP A 24 4.67 23.85 12.24
N ARG A 25 4.96 24.61 11.18
CA ARG A 25 3.97 24.87 10.11
C ARG A 25 3.60 23.60 9.35
N PHE A 26 4.56 22.74 9.05
CA PHE A 26 4.28 21.48 8.39
C PHE A 26 3.51 20.51 9.28
N GLU A 27 3.85 20.46 10.56
CA GLU A 27 3.11 19.71 11.57
C GLU A 27 1.66 20.18 11.63
N ARG A 28 1.45 21.50 11.58
CA ARG A 28 0.10 22.08 11.54
C ARG A 28 -0.67 21.76 10.26
N LEU A 29 0.00 21.63 9.11
CA LEU A 29 -0.64 21.15 7.87
C LEU A 29 -1.10 19.71 8.04
N VAL A 30 -0.26 18.84 8.62
CA VAL A 30 -0.59 17.45 8.89
C VAL A 30 -1.83 17.36 9.77
N GLU A 31 -1.87 18.12 10.88
CA GLU A 31 -3.02 18.16 11.79
C GLU A 31 -4.32 18.55 11.09
N LEU A 32 -4.28 19.54 10.19
CA LEU A 32 -5.46 19.99 9.44
C LEU A 32 -5.96 18.91 8.46
N VAL A 33 -5.04 18.15 7.85
CA VAL A 33 -5.40 17.05 6.93
C VAL A 33 -5.98 15.85 7.69
N THR A 34 -5.48 15.56 8.89
CA THR A 34 -6.00 14.50 9.79
C THR A 34 -7.20 14.92 10.63
N MET A 35 -7.64 16.18 10.54
CA MET A 35 -8.75 16.66 11.33
C MET A 35 -10.01 15.85 11.06
N MET A 36 -10.63 15.34 12.13
CA MET A 36 -11.90 14.65 12.06
C MET A 36 -13.04 15.59 12.38
N GLY A 37 -14.14 15.49 11.62
CA GLY A 37 -15.42 16.11 11.97
C GLY A 37 -16.16 15.33 13.06
N ASP A 38 -17.27 15.88 13.54
CA ASP A 38 -18.07 15.31 14.64
C ASP A 38 -18.60 13.89 14.35
N GLN A 39 -18.73 13.53 13.07
CA GLN A 39 -19.19 12.21 12.61
C GLN A 39 -18.04 11.28 12.17
N GLY A 40 -16.78 11.65 12.43
CA GLY A 40 -15.61 10.90 11.98
C GLY A 40 -15.26 11.10 10.50
N GLU A 41 -15.80 12.15 9.89
CA GLU A 41 -15.50 12.56 8.52
C GLU A 41 -14.10 13.16 8.43
N LEU A 42 -13.43 12.93 7.30
CA LEU A 42 -12.11 13.49 7.00
C LEU A 42 -12.24 14.54 5.88
N PRO A 43 -12.71 15.77 6.16
CA PRO A 43 -13.15 16.70 5.13
C PRO A 43 -12.03 17.09 4.15
N ILE A 44 -10.82 17.36 4.66
CA ILE A 44 -9.69 17.78 3.83
C ILE A 44 -9.15 16.58 3.02
N ALA A 45 -8.95 15.42 3.66
CA ALA A 45 -8.48 14.22 2.95
C ALA A 45 -9.46 13.75 1.88
N MET A 46 -10.77 13.76 2.16
CA MET A 46 -11.81 13.40 1.20
C MET A 46 -11.92 14.43 0.07
N ALA A 47 -11.80 15.73 0.36
CA ALA A 47 -11.76 16.74 -0.69
C ALA A 47 -10.53 16.55 -1.59
N LEU A 48 -9.35 16.33 -1.00
CA LEU A 48 -8.11 16.07 -1.73
C LEU A 48 -8.25 14.81 -2.62
N ALA A 49 -8.83 13.74 -2.11
CA ALA A 49 -9.10 12.51 -2.86
C ALA A 49 -9.98 12.71 -4.10
N ASN A 50 -10.92 13.66 -4.06
CA ASN A 50 -11.82 13.94 -5.18
C ASN A 50 -11.22 14.88 -6.23
N VAL A 51 -10.23 15.70 -5.87
CA VAL A 51 -9.68 16.71 -6.77
C VAL A 51 -8.34 16.32 -7.37
N VAL A 52 -7.53 15.52 -6.69
CA VAL A 52 -6.20 15.13 -7.20
C VAL A 52 -6.34 14.30 -8.49
N PRO A 53 -5.61 14.64 -9.57
CA PRO A 53 -5.62 13.88 -10.81
C PRO A 53 -5.18 12.42 -10.64
N GLY A 54 -5.71 11.55 -11.49
CA GLY A 54 -5.41 10.11 -11.44
C GLY A 54 -3.92 9.74 -11.55
N SER A 55 -3.12 10.57 -12.22
CA SER A 55 -1.67 10.39 -12.35
C SER A 55 -0.91 10.51 -11.02
N GLN A 56 -1.49 11.18 -10.02
CA GLN A 56 -0.87 11.41 -8.71
C GLN A 56 -1.45 10.51 -7.60
N TRP A 57 -2.39 9.62 -7.91
CA TRP A 57 -3.06 8.81 -6.89
C TRP A 57 -2.14 7.82 -6.18
N ASP A 58 -1.10 7.30 -6.82
CA ASP A 58 -0.12 6.42 -6.17
C ASP A 58 0.68 7.15 -5.09
N GLU A 59 1.09 8.39 -5.39
CA GLU A 59 1.75 9.25 -4.41
C GLU A 59 0.79 9.67 -3.29
N LEU A 60 -0.43 10.08 -3.65
CA LEU A 60 -1.44 10.47 -2.67
C LEU A 60 -1.79 9.32 -1.71
N ALA A 61 -1.96 8.10 -2.22
CA ALA A 61 -2.22 6.92 -1.40
C ALA A 61 -1.09 6.68 -0.38
N ARG A 62 0.16 6.75 -0.83
CA ARG A 62 1.35 6.61 0.00
C ARG A 62 1.41 7.68 1.09
N VAL A 63 1.21 8.94 0.73
CA VAL A 63 1.24 10.08 1.66
C VAL A 63 0.13 9.95 2.71
N LEU A 64 -1.12 9.71 2.29
CA LEU A 64 -2.25 9.59 3.21
C LEU A 64 -2.08 8.41 4.17
N VAL A 65 -1.73 7.22 3.68
CA VAL A 65 -1.55 6.05 4.56
C VAL A 65 -0.44 6.29 5.58
N THR A 66 0.71 6.80 5.14
CA THR A 66 1.85 7.05 6.04
C THR A 66 1.49 8.09 7.12
N LEU A 67 0.84 9.17 6.70
CA LEU A 67 0.47 10.27 7.58
C LEU A 67 -0.61 9.83 8.60
N PHE A 68 -1.66 9.15 8.15
CA PHE A 68 -2.72 8.70 9.05
C PHE A 68 -2.24 7.56 9.97
N ASP A 69 -1.35 6.68 9.52
CA ASP A 69 -0.76 5.66 10.38
C ASP A 69 0.10 6.28 11.50
N SER A 70 0.94 7.27 11.17
CA SER A 70 1.76 7.97 12.17
C SER A 70 0.96 8.69 13.25
N ARG A 71 -0.33 8.98 12.99
CA ARG A 71 -1.26 9.63 13.92
C ARG A 71 -2.22 8.67 14.60
N HIS A 72 -2.07 7.36 14.40
CA HIS A 72 -3.01 6.35 14.89
C HIS A 72 -4.45 6.51 14.34
N LEU A 73 -4.59 7.13 13.16
CA LEU A 73 -5.86 7.42 12.48
C LEU A 73 -6.07 6.62 11.20
N LEU A 74 -5.26 5.58 10.95
CA LEU A 74 -5.32 4.78 9.73
C LEU A 74 -6.69 4.13 9.52
N TYR A 75 -7.30 3.59 10.57
CA TYR A 75 -8.61 2.94 10.47
C TYR A 75 -9.68 3.92 9.97
N GLN A 76 -9.65 5.16 10.45
CA GLN A 76 -10.59 6.22 10.06
C GLN A 76 -10.40 6.62 8.58
N LEU A 77 -9.15 6.68 8.10
CA LEU A 77 -8.88 6.87 6.67
C LEU A 77 -9.45 5.72 5.83
N LEU A 78 -9.16 4.48 6.21
CA LEU A 78 -9.63 3.29 5.50
C LEU A 78 -11.16 3.23 5.49
N TRP A 79 -11.81 3.50 6.62
CA TRP A 79 -13.26 3.51 6.74
C TRP A 79 -13.90 4.52 5.78
N ASN A 80 -13.41 5.76 5.76
CA ASN A 80 -13.94 6.81 4.89
C ASN A 80 -13.75 6.46 3.41
N MET A 81 -12.55 6.00 3.02
CA MET A 81 -12.23 5.66 1.63
C MET A 81 -13.00 4.43 1.15
N PHE A 82 -13.06 3.37 1.95
CA PHE A 82 -13.73 2.13 1.58
C PHE A 82 -15.25 2.28 1.59
N SER A 83 -15.82 2.99 2.58
CA SER A 83 -17.26 3.27 2.60
C SER A 83 -17.67 4.07 1.37
N LYS A 84 -16.84 5.03 0.92
CA LYS A 84 -17.13 5.79 -0.29
C LYS A 84 -17.07 4.93 -1.55
N GLU A 85 -16.08 4.07 -1.67
CA GLU A 85 -15.95 3.15 -2.79
C GLU A 85 -17.16 2.19 -2.86
N VAL A 86 -17.58 1.64 -1.71
CA VAL A 86 -18.77 0.79 -1.61
C VAL A 86 -20.04 1.56 -1.93
N GLU A 87 -20.14 2.84 -1.54
CA GLU A 87 -21.26 3.71 -1.89
C GLU A 87 -21.39 3.88 -3.42
N LEU A 88 -20.27 4.03 -4.12
CA LEU A 88 -20.22 4.30 -5.55
C LEU A 88 -20.29 3.04 -6.42
N ALA A 89 -20.01 1.86 -5.88
CA ALA A 89 -19.97 0.62 -6.66
C ALA A 89 -21.37 0.13 -7.08
N ASP A 90 -21.57 -0.13 -8.38
CA ASP A 90 -22.82 -0.68 -8.92
C ASP A 90 -23.11 -2.09 -8.43
N SER A 91 -22.07 -2.89 -8.21
CA SER A 91 -22.20 -4.29 -7.79
C SER A 91 -20.99 -4.74 -6.96
N MET A 92 -21.18 -5.81 -6.19
CA MET A 92 -20.10 -6.44 -5.43
C MET A 92 -18.96 -6.94 -6.32
N GLN A 93 -19.25 -7.30 -7.57
CA GLN A 93 -18.29 -7.84 -8.52
C GLN A 93 -17.37 -6.78 -9.12
N THR A 94 -17.73 -5.50 -9.06
CA THR A 94 -16.89 -4.39 -9.54
C THR A 94 -16.09 -3.73 -8.41
N LEU A 95 -16.46 -4.02 -7.16
CA LEU A 95 -15.88 -3.44 -5.97
C LEU A 95 -14.37 -3.75 -5.86
N PHE A 96 -13.55 -2.71 -5.73
CA PHE A 96 -12.08 -2.80 -5.69
C PHE A 96 -11.43 -3.56 -6.86
N ARG A 97 -12.11 -3.72 -8.01
CA ARG A 97 -11.49 -4.24 -9.24
C ARG A 97 -10.98 -3.15 -10.16
N GLY A 98 -11.52 -1.93 -10.06
CA GLY A 98 -11.11 -0.76 -10.84
C GLY A 98 -9.83 -0.09 -10.33
N ASN A 99 -9.32 0.88 -11.08
CA ASN A 99 -8.23 1.74 -10.63
C ASN A 99 -8.83 2.99 -9.97
N SER A 100 -9.00 2.95 -8.65
CA SER A 100 -9.48 4.07 -7.83
C SER A 100 -8.47 4.41 -6.72
N LEU A 101 -8.57 5.61 -6.13
CA LEU A 101 -7.72 5.96 -4.99
C LEU A 101 -7.90 4.98 -3.82
N ALA A 102 -9.13 4.57 -3.50
CA ALA A 102 -9.38 3.60 -2.44
C ALA A 102 -8.69 2.25 -2.72
N SER A 103 -8.72 1.80 -3.97
CA SER A 103 -8.00 0.58 -4.39
C SER A 103 -6.48 0.71 -4.28
N LYS A 104 -5.91 1.90 -4.55
CA LYS A 104 -4.49 2.19 -4.40
C LYS A 104 -4.08 2.26 -2.93
N ILE A 105 -4.89 2.90 -2.08
CA ILE A 105 -4.70 2.92 -0.62
C ILE A 105 -4.66 1.49 -0.06
N MET A 106 -5.63 0.65 -0.43
CA MET A 106 -5.67 -0.75 -0.02
C MET A 106 -4.41 -1.51 -0.46
N THR A 107 -4.02 -1.36 -1.73
CA THR A 107 -2.83 -2.01 -2.30
C THR A 107 -1.56 -1.55 -1.59
N PHE A 108 -1.47 -0.26 -1.25
CA PHE A 108 -0.34 0.29 -0.53
C PHE A 108 -0.25 -0.26 0.91
N CYS A 109 -1.36 -0.36 1.63
CA CYS A 109 -1.40 -1.00 2.95
C CYS A 109 -0.94 -2.47 2.87
N PHE A 110 -1.46 -3.23 1.92
CA PHE A 110 -1.03 -4.62 1.68
C PHE A 110 0.47 -4.73 1.42
N LYS A 111 1.01 -3.84 0.58
CA LYS A 111 2.43 -3.80 0.28
C LYS A 111 3.28 -3.52 1.52
N VAL A 112 2.98 -2.46 2.26
CA VAL A 112 3.85 -2.00 3.37
C VAL A 112 3.82 -2.96 4.56
N TYR A 113 2.64 -3.42 4.97
CA TYR A 113 2.52 -4.28 6.14
C TYR A 113 2.67 -5.78 5.82
N GLY A 114 2.49 -6.14 4.55
CA GLY A 114 2.45 -7.53 4.11
C GLY A 114 3.70 -8.04 3.41
N ALA A 115 4.66 -7.18 3.06
CA ALA A 115 5.86 -7.59 2.33
C ALA A 115 6.63 -8.72 3.05
N ALA A 116 6.93 -8.55 4.34
CA ALA A 116 7.63 -9.57 5.12
C ALA A 116 6.83 -10.88 5.25
N TYR A 117 5.51 -10.78 5.40
CA TYR A 117 4.62 -11.95 5.43
C TYR A 117 4.65 -12.71 4.10
N LEU A 118 4.47 -12.02 2.97
CA LEU A 118 4.52 -12.66 1.64
C LEU A 118 5.88 -13.25 1.35
N GLN A 119 6.96 -12.56 1.72
CA GLN A 119 8.31 -13.07 1.54
C GLN A 119 8.46 -14.39 2.30
N LYS A 120 8.20 -14.41 3.62
CA LYS A 120 8.31 -15.61 4.44
C LYS A 120 7.44 -16.77 3.93
N LEU A 121 6.24 -16.46 3.43
CA LEU A 121 5.28 -17.45 2.93
C LEU A 121 5.64 -18.02 1.55
N LEU A 122 5.92 -17.15 0.58
CA LEU A 122 6.07 -17.52 -0.82
C LEU A 122 7.51 -17.85 -1.21
N GLU A 123 8.51 -17.22 -0.59
CA GLU A 123 9.93 -17.46 -0.90
C GLU A 123 10.32 -18.94 -0.83
N PRO A 124 10.03 -19.72 0.24
CA PRO A 124 10.41 -21.13 0.28
C PRO A 124 9.70 -21.98 -0.79
N LEU A 125 8.46 -21.65 -1.14
CA LEU A 125 7.71 -22.35 -2.19
C LEU A 125 8.28 -22.05 -3.57
N LEU A 126 8.51 -20.76 -3.86
CA LEU A 126 9.04 -20.29 -5.13
C LEU A 126 10.48 -20.75 -5.34
N LYS A 127 11.35 -20.63 -4.33
CA LYS A 127 12.71 -21.18 -4.38
C LYS A 127 12.67 -22.68 -4.64
N GLY A 128 11.81 -23.43 -3.94
CA GLY A 128 11.65 -24.87 -4.17
C GLY A 128 11.31 -25.23 -5.62
N VAL A 129 10.46 -24.42 -6.28
CA VAL A 129 10.07 -24.63 -7.68
C VAL A 129 11.17 -24.19 -8.66
N VAL A 130 11.90 -23.12 -8.35
CA VAL A 130 12.94 -22.57 -9.23
C VAL A 130 14.27 -23.31 -9.13
N THR A 131 14.67 -23.78 -7.95
CA THR A 131 16.01 -24.40 -7.76
C THR A 131 16.04 -25.90 -8.00
N THR A 132 14.89 -26.57 -7.88
CA THR A 132 14.86 -28.04 -7.96
C THR A 132 14.93 -28.48 -9.43
N PRO A 133 15.95 -29.25 -9.85
CA PRO A 133 16.17 -29.61 -11.26
C PRO A 133 14.99 -30.32 -11.91
N GLU A 134 14.24 -31.11 -11.12
CA GLU A 134 13.05 -31.83 -11.57
C GLU A 134 11.98 -30.87 -12.15
N TRP A 135 11.85 -29.67 -11.61
CA TRP A 135 10.85 -28.68 -12.05
C TRP A 135 11.23 -27.94 -13.33
N HIS A 136 12.50 -28.00 -13.75
CA HIS A 136 12.94 -27.30 -14.96
C HIS A 136 12.41 -27.95 -16.24
N ASN A 137 12.18 -29.26 -16.20
CA ASN A 137 11.62 -30.02 -17.32
C ASN A 137 10.10 -30.14 -17.25
N ILE A 138 9.48 -29.76 -16.12
CA ILE A 138 8.03 -29.80 -15.93
C ILE A 138 7.38 -28.66 -16.72
N SER A 139 6.36 -29.00 -17.50
CA SER A 139 5.49 -28.04 -18.16
C SER A 139 4.17 -27.89 -17.44
N PHE A 140 3.63 -26.67 -17.50
CA PHE A 140 2.32 -26.30 -16.97
C PHE A 140 1.41 -25.78 -18.07
N GLU A 141 1.77 -25.96 -19.35
CA GLU A 141 0.95 -25.49 -20.46
C GLU A 141 -0.28 -26.38 -20.62
N VAL A 142 -1.45 -25.74 -20.56
CA VAL A 142 -2.76 -26.41 -20.56
C VAL A 142 -3.66 -25.89 -21.69
N ASP A 143 -3.21 -24.84 -22.39
CA ASP A 143 -3.83 -24.38 -23.63
C ASP A 143 -3.38 -25.28 -24.78
N THR A 144 -4.33 -26.05 -25.33
CA THR A 144 -4.07 -26.99 -26.43
C THR A 144 -3.52 -26.32 -27.69
N THR A 145 -3.72 -25.01 -27.85
CA THR A 145 -3.18 -24.25 -28.99
C THR A 145 -1.71 -23.89 -28.84
N ARG A 146 -1.15 -24.00 -27.62
CA ARG A 146 0.23 -23.63 -27.27
C ARG A 146 1.08 -24.81 -26.82
N LEU A 147 0.49 -25.99 -26.70
CA LEU A 147 1.14 -27.21 -26.26
C LEU A 147 2.18 -27.67 -27.29
N GLU A 148 3.38 -28.01 -26.85
CA GLU A 148 4.41 -28.58 -27.72
C GLU A 148 4.06 -30.04 -28.07
N GLN A 149 4.49 -30.53 -29.24
CA GLN A 149 4.15 -31.89 -29.72
C GLN A 149 4.65 -33.02 -28.80
N SER A 150 5.67 -32.77 -27.98
CA SER A 150 6.23 -33.71 -27.01
C SER A 150 5.57 -33.66 -25.64
N GLU A 151 4.69 -32.69 -25.37
CA GLU A 151 4.09 -32.49 -24.05
C GLU A 151 2.77 -33.26 -23.91
N ASN A 152 2.51 -33.75 -22.70
CA ASN A 152 1.26 -34.42 -22.36
C ASN A 152 0.33 -33.46 -21.59
N LEU A 153 -0.85 -33.19 -22.14
CA LEU A 153 -1.83 -32.28 -21.55
C LEU A 153 -2.29 -32.73 -20.15
N GLU A 154 -2.58 -34.01 -19.97
CA GLU A 154 -3.10 -34.55 -18.70
C GLU A 154 -2.03 -34.49 -17.60
N GLU A 155 -0.77 -34.72 -17.97
CA GLU A 155 0.36 -34.56 -17.07
C GLU A 155 0.55 -33.09 -16.66
N ASN A 156 0.53 -32.16 -17.63
CA ASN A 156 0.65 -30.72 -17.36
C ASN A 156 -0.48 -30.20 -16.46
N GLN A 157 -1.71 -30.66 -16.69
CA GLN A 157 -2.86 -30.34 -15.82
C GLN A 157 -2.65 -30.84 -14.39
N ARG A 158 -2.15 -32.06 -14.22
CA ARG A 158 -1.84 -32.64 -12.91
C ARG A 158 -0.74 -31.86 -12.20
N ASN A 159 0.32 -31.50 -12.91
CA ASN A 159 1.43 -30.69 -12.39
C ASN A 159 0.92 -29.33 -11.91
N LEU A 160 0.05 -28.68 -12.71
CA LEU A 160 -0.55 -27.40 -12.36
C LEU A 160 -1.46 -27.50 -11.13
N LEU A 161 -2.25 -28.57 -11.01
CA LEU A 161 -3.07 -28.81 -9.82
C LEU A 161 -2.23 -29.04 -8.57
N GLN A 162 -1.16 -29.86 -8.66
CA GLN A 162 -0.28 -30.15 -7.53
C GLN A 162 0.42 -28.89 -6.99
N ILE A 163 0.98 -28.05 -7.88
CA ILE A 163 1.60 -26.80 -7.44
C ILE A 163 0.56 -25.83 -6.88
N THR A 164 -0.62 -25.74 -7.50
CA THR A 164 -1.70 -24.86 -7.03
C THR A 164 -2.19 -25.27 -5.64
N ASP A 165 -2.40 -26.56 -5.41
CA ASP A 165 -2.83 -27.10 -4.11
C ASP A 165 -1.79 -26.81 -3.02
N ARG A 166 -0.50 -27.02 -3.31
CA ARG A 166 0.59 -26.70 -2.39
C ARG A 166 0.61 -25.22 -2.00
N PHE A 167 0.49 -24.32 -2.96
CA PHE A 167 0.45 -22.87 -2.69
C PHE A 167 -0.83 -22.47 -1.95
N PHE A 168 -1.98 -23.00 -2.36
CA PHE A 168 -3.27 -22.71 -1.74
C PHE A 168 -3.28 -23.14 -0.27
N LEU A 169 -2.84 -24.37 0.03
CA LEU A 169 -2.74 -24.91 1.40
C LEU A 169 -1.80 -24.07 2.27
N ALA A 170 -0.65 -23.64 1.73
CA ALA A 170 0.27 -22.77 2.47
C ALA A 170 -0.40 -21.44 2.84
N ILE A 171 -1.15 -20.82 1.92
CA ILE A 171 -1.84 -19.55 2.15
C ILE A 171 -2.97 -19.68 3.18
N ILE A 172 -3.81 -20.72 3.09
CA ILE A 172 -4.94 -20.84 4.03
C ILE A 172 -4.50 -21.25 5.44
N ASN A 173 -3.35 -21.92 5.57
CA ASN A 173 -2.80 -22.35 6.85
C ASN A 173 -1.92 -21.26 7.52
N SER A 174 -1.55 -20.20 6.80
CA SER A 174 -0.73 -19.11 7.33
C SER A 174 -1.53 -18.03 8.05
N SER A 175 -2.78 -18.31 8.42
CA SER A 175 -3.63 -17.31 9.09
C SER A 175 -3.02 -16.82 10.41
N SER A 176 -2.48 -17.72 11.23
CA SER A 176 -1.82 -17.35 12.51
C SER A 176 -0.63 -16.39 12.34
N GLU A 177 0.01 -16.38 11.16
CA GLU A 177 1.14 -15.53 10.83
C GLU A 177 0.71 -14.23 10.10
N PHE A 178 -0.59 -14.06 9.85
CA PHE A 178 -1.12 -12.91 9.11
C PHE A 178 -0.97 -11.61 9.93
N PRO A 179 -0.32 -10.55 9.39
CA PRO A 179 0.01 -9.35 10.14
C PRO A 179 -1.21 -8.64 10.77
N PRO A 180 -1.14 -8.20 12.04
CA PRO A 180 -2.25 -7.50 12.72
C PRO A 180 -2.75 -6.25 11.97
N GLN A 181 -1.85 -5.49 11.35
CA GLN A 181 -2.17 -4.32 10.53
C GLN A 181 -3.04 -4.71 9.34
N LEU A 182 -2.73 -5.83 8.67
CA LEU A 182 -3.51 -6.32 7.55
C LEU A 182 -4.84 -6.92 7.99
N ARG A 183 -4.89 -7.57 9.16
CA ARG A 183 -6.17 -7.98 9.78
C ARG A 183 -7.08 -6.78 9.96
N SER A 184 -6.56 -5.66 10.48
CA SER A 184 -7.32 -4.42 10.63
C SER A 184 -7.82 -3.86 9.28
N VAL A 185 -7.00 -3.88 8.22
CA VAL A 185 -7.40 -3.47 6.86
C VAL A 185 -8.52 -4.37 6.31
N CYS A 186 -8.35 -5.70 6.41
CA CYS A 186 -9.33 -6.69 5.95
C CYS A 186 -10.64 -6.59 6.74
N HIS A 187 -10.56 -6.41 8.06
CA HIS A 187 -11.70 -6.17 8.92
C HIS A 187 -12.42 -4.87 8.53
N CYS A 188 -11.70 -3.77 8.37
CA CYS A 188 -12.30 -2.49 7.95
C CYS A 188 -13.03 -2.61 6.60
N LEU A 189 -12.43 -3.32 5.64
CA LEU A 189 -13.04 -3.59 4.34
C LEU A 189 -14.31 -4.44 4.50
N TYR A 190 -14.24 -5.51 5.29
CA TYR A 190 -15.38 -6.37 5.58
C TYR A 190 -16.52 -5.57 6.20
N GLN A 191 -16.23 -4.78 7.25
CA GLN A 191 -17.20 -3.92 7.90
C GLN A 191 -17.77 -2.89 6.94
N ALA A 192 -16.97 -2.22 6.11
CA ALA A 192 -17.46 -1.26 5.12
C ALA A 192 -18.45 -1.92 4.14
N THR A 193 -18.15 -3.13 3.65
CA THR A 193 -19.07 -3.87 2.75
C THR A 193 -20.36 -4.33 3.46
N CYS A 194 -20.28 -4.68 4.74
CA CYS A 194 -21.42 -5.05 5.55
C CYS A 194 -22.28 -3.83 5.95
N HIS A 195 -21.68 -2.69 6.31
CA HIS A 195 -22.33 -1.58 7.01
C HIS A 195 -22.59 -0.32 6.16
N SER A 196 -22.32 -0.33 4.84
CA SER A 196 -22.40 0.86 3.96
C SER A 196 -23.79 1.57 3.83
N LEU A 197 -24.78 1.35 4.71
CA LEU A 197 -26.03 2.12 4.75
C LEU A 197 -26.28 2.84 6.09
N LEU A 198 -25.26 3.39 6.73
CA LEU A 198 -25.45 4.23 7.93
C LEU A 198 -25.69 5.72 7.63
N THR A 199 -25.27 6.27 6.49
CA THR A 199 -25.11 7.74 6.37
C THR A 199 -26.28 8.52 5.74
N LYS A 200 -27.42 7.91 5.39
CA LYS A 200 -28.58 8.66 4.84
C LYS A 200 -29.91 8.50 5.60
N ALA A 201 -29.92 7.73 6.68
CA ALA A 201 -31.14 7.44 7.43
C ALA A 201 -31.29 8.26 8.73
N THR A 202 -30.79 9.50 8.82
CA THR A 202 -31.09 10.34 9.99
C THR A 202 -31.17 11.82 9.64
N VAL A 203 -32.29 12.26 9.05
CA VAL A 203 -32.86 13.59 9.39
C VAL A 203 -34.39 13.58 9.47
N LYS A 204 -35.14 12.65 8.85
CA LYS A 204 -36.61 12.81 8.80
C LYS A 204 -37.46 12.17 9.90
N ASP A 205 -37.02 11.10 10.58
CA ASP A 205 -37.90 10.41 11.54
C ASP A 205 -37.23 10.17 12.90
N ARG A 206 -37.06 11.24 13.68
CA ARG A 206 -36.88 11.13 15.15
C ARG A 206 -38.25 11.01 15.82
N LYS A 207 -38.81 9.79 15.81
CA LYS A 207 -39.72 9.30 16.86
C LYS A 207 -40.02 7.83 16.60
N GLU A 208 -39.18 6.96 17.15
CA GLU A 208 -39.55 5.70 17.84
C GLU A 208 -38.31 4.83 18.05
N ASN A 209 -38.19 4.26 19.25
CA ASN A 209 -37.19 3.29 19.65
C ASN A 209 -37.26 2.02 18.79
N LYS A 210 -36.63 2.03 17.62
CA LYS A 210 -36.30 0.81 16.87
C LYS A 210 -34.79 0.80 16.65
N LYS A 211 -34.14 -0.29 17.12
CA LYS A 211 -32.78 -0.69 16.72
C LYS A 211 -32.60 -0.30 15.25
N ALA A 212 -31.65 0.59 14.95
CA ALA A 212 -31.32 0.95 13.59
C ALA A 212 -31.03 -0.35 12.84
N VAL A 213 -31.97 -0.77 11.99
CA VAL A 213 -31.77 -1.91 11.11
C VAL A 213 -30.75 -1.42 10.09
N VAL A 214 -29.47 -1.71 10.37
CA VAL A 214 -28.37 -1.48 9.43
C VAL A 214 -28.74 -2.28 8.19
N SER A 215 -29.24 -1.61 7.16
CA SER A 215 -29.42 -2.25 5.88
C SER A 215 -28.02 -2.57 5.37
N GLN A 216 -27.73 -3.85 5.18
CA GLN A 216 -26.45 -4.26 4.61
C GLN A 216 -26.57 -4.12 3.09
N ARG A 217 -25.64 -3.43 2.43
CA ARG A 217 -25.71 -3.30 0.95
C ARG A 217 -25.49 -4.68 0.28
N PHE A 218 -24.63 -5.52 0.88
CA PHE A 218 -24.29 -6.85 0.36
C PHE A 218 -24.18 -7.91 1.49
N PRO A 219 -25.29 -8.37 2.10
CA PRO A 219 -25.29 -9.25 3.28
C PRO A 219 -24.75 -10.67 3.04
N GLN A 220 -24.93 -11.23 1.84
CA GLN A 220 -24.65 -12.66 1.59
C GLN A 220 -23.21 -12.93 1.13
N ASP A 221 -22.52 -11.94 0.53
CA ASP A 221 -21.22 -12.13 -0.13
C ASP A 221 -20.13 -11.13 0.29
N SER A 222 -20.34 -10.36 1.37
CA SER A 222 -19.39 -9.34 1.88
C SER A 222 -17.95 -9.86 2.00
N ILE A 223 -17.79 -11.08 2.51
CA ILE A 223 -16.50 -11.72 2.68
C ILE A 223 -15.78 -12.02 1.36
N GLY A 224 -16.55 -12.25 0.29
CA GLY A 224 -16.01 -12.50 -1.04
C GLY A 224 -15.26 -11.30 -1.61
N ALA A 225 -15.65 -10.05 -1.29
CA ALA A 225 -14.89 -8.88 -1.71
C ALA A 225 -13.52 -8.79 -1.03
N VAL A 226 -13.45 -9.14 0.26
CA VAL A 226 -12.18 -9.14 1.00
C VAL A 226 -11.22 -10.13 0.35
N GLY A 227 -11.66 -11.37 0.15
CA GLY A 227 -10.86 -12.42 -0.49
C GLY A 227 -10.47 -12.08 -1.92
N SER A 228 -11.44 -11.62 -2.73
CA SER A 228 -11.20 -11.23 -4.12
C SER A 228 -10.16 -10.12 -4.24
N ALA A 229 -10.28 -9.05 -3.44
CA ALA A 229 -9.36 -7.92 -3.46
C ALA A 229 -7.96 -8.30 -2.94
N MET A 230 -7.89 -9.09 -1.87
CA MET A 230 -6.64 -9.58 -1.30
C MET A 230 -5.87 -10.45 -2.31
N PHE A 231 -6.53 -11.42 -2.93
CA PHE A 231 -5.87 -12.24 -3.95
C PHE A 231 -5.47 -11.41 -5.17
N LEU A 232 -6.34 -10.52 -5.65
CA LEU A 232 -6.11 -9.74 -6.86
C LEU A 232 -4.98 -8.70 -6.72
N ARG A 233 -4.86 -8.07 -5.54
CA ARG A 233 -3.98 -6.89 -5.35
C ARG A 233 -2.77 -7.13 -4.48
N PHE A 234 -2.71 -8.28 -3.82
CA PHE A 234 -1.62 -8.58 -2.89
C PHE A 234 -0.96 -9.92 -3.20
N ILE A 235 -1.69 -11.03 -3.15
CA ILE A 235 -1.09 -12.37 -3.32
C ILE A 235 -0.74 -12.66 -4.78
N ASN A 236 -1.69 -12.58 -5.71
CA ASN A 236 -1.46 -12.97 -7.10
C ASN A 236 -0.41 -12.12 -7.81
N PRO A 237 -0.33 -10.79 -7.62
CA PRO A 237 0.77 -10.00 -8.19
C PRO A 237 2.15 -10.50 -7.74
N ALA A 238 2.29 -10.90 -6.48
CA ALA A 238 3.53 -11.45 -5.94
C ALA A 238 3.85 -12.86 -6.45
N ILE A 239 2.83 -13.68 -6.73
CA ILE A 239 2.99 -15.01 -7.36
C ILE A 239 3.40 -14.87 -8.83
N VAL A 240 2.76 -13.98 -9.59
CA VAL A 240 2.99 -13.81 -11.03
C VAL A 240 4.36 -13.18 -11.33
N SER A 241 4.78 -12.24 -10.48
CA SER A 241 5.99 -11.45 -10.66
C SER A 241 6.83 -11.43 -9.37
N PRO A 242 7.39 -12.59 -8.96
CA PRO A 242 8.07 -12.72 -7.68
C PRO A 242 9.39 -11.95 -7.60
N TYR A 243 10.07 -11.75 -8.74
CA TYR A 243 11.26 -10.91 -8.82
C TYR A 243 10.92 -9.43 -8.61
N GLU A 244 9.91 -8.92 -9.31
CA GLU A 244 9.46 -7.53 -9.17
C GLU A 244 8.86 -7.25 -7.78
N ALA A 245 8.27 -8.26 -7.14
CA ALA A 245 7.81 -8.19 -5.76
C ALA A 245 8.96 -8.23 -4.73
N GLY A 246 10.19 -8.52 -5.16
CA GLY A 246 11.37 -8.62 -4.28
C GLY A 246 11.42 -9.89 -3.43
N ILE A 247 10.68 -10.94 -3.82
CA ILE A 247 10.64 -12.24 -3.14
C ILE A 247 11.77 -13.16 -3.63
N LEU A 248 12.09 -13.09 -4.93
CA LEU A 248 13.21 -13.80 -5.53
C LEU A 248 14.29 -12.82 -5.98
N ASP A 249 15.55 -13.27 -5.94
CA ASP A 249 16.70 -12.48 -6.39
C ASP A 249 16.83 -12.45 -7.93
N GLU A 250 16.28 -13.45 -8.61
CA GLU A 250 16.32 -13.61 -10.06
C GLU A 250 14.94 -13.96 -10.63
N LYS A 251 14.76 -13.72 -11.93
CA LYS A 251 13.52 -14.04 -12.64
C LYS A 251 13.37 -15.56 -12.82
N PRO A 252 12.18 -16.13 -12.53
CA PRO A 252 11.92 -17.53 -12.83
C PRO A 252 12.07 -17.83 -14.34
N PRO A 253 12.41 -19.07 -14.71
CA PRO A 253 12.40 -19.50 -16.11
C PRO A 253 11.01 -19.31 -16.76
N PRO A 254 10.92 -19.08 -18.09
CA PRO A 254 9.64 -18.82 -18.76
C PRO A 254 8.56 -19.88 -18.55
N ARG A 255 8.94 -21.16 -18.45
CA ARG A 255 8.02 -22.28 -18.16
C ARG A 255 7.38 -22.14 -16.76
N ILE A 256 8.19 -21.74 -15.77
CA ILE A 256 7.72 -21.49 -14.41
C ILE A 256 6.85 -20.23 -14.37
N GLU A 257 7.26 -19.14 -15.01
CA GLU A 257 6.42 -17.92 -15.09
C GLU A 257 5.04 -18.20 -15.70
N ARG A 258 4.98 -19.06 -16.73
CA ARG A 258 3.72 -19.51 -17.33
C ARG A 258 2.87 -20.29 -16.33
N GLY A 259 3.47 -21.24 -15.61
CA GLY A 259 2.79 -21.99 -14.55
C GLY A 259 2.25 -21.09 -13.44
N LEU A 260 3.05 -20.15 -12.94
CA LEU A 260 2.65 -19.17 -11.91
C LEU A 260 1.48 -18.29 -12.37
N LYS A 261 1.46 -17.87 -13.66
CA LYS A 261 0.34 -17.13 -14.26
C LYS A 261 -0.96 -17.95 -14.33
N LEU A 262 -0.87 -19.23 -14.67
CA LEU A 262 -2.05 -20.10 -14.74
C LEU A 262 -2.56 -20.43 -13.32
N MET A 263 -1.64 -20.71 -12.39
CA MET A 263 -1.94 -20.93 -10.98
C MET A 263 -2.63 -19.71 -10.37
N SER A 264 -2.13 -18.49 -10.59
CA SER A 264 -2.77 -17.28 -10.06
C SER A 264 -4.20 -17.09 -10.56
N LYS A 265 -4.51 -17.55 -11.79
CA LYS A 265 -5.89 -17.53 -12.32
C LYS A 265 -6.78 -18.52 -11.59
N ILE A 266 -6.30 -19.73 -11.29
CA ILE A 266 -7.04 -20.73 -10.50
C ILE A 266 -7.27 -20.20 -9.08
N LEU A 267 -6.24 -19.68 -8.42
CA LEU A 267 -6.36 -19.06 -7.09
C LEU A 267 -7.33 -17.88 -7.08
N GLN A 268 -7.31 -17.02 -8.11
CA GLN A 268 -8.27 -15.92 -8.24
C GLN A 268 -9.71 -16.42 -8.43
N SER A 269 -9.91 -17.50 -9.20
CA SER A 269 -11.21 -18.14 -9.40
C SER A 269 -11.77 -18.69 -8.09
N ILE A 270 -10.92 -19.32 -7.27
CA ILE A 270 -11.25 -19.75 -5.90
C ILE A 270 -11.65 -18.55 -5.03
N ALA A 271 -10.81 -17.50 -4.97
CA ALA A 271 -11.06 -16.32 -4.16
C ALA A 271 -12.32 -15.54 -4.58
N ASN A 272 -12.66 -15.57 -5.86
CA ASN A 272 -13.86 -14.94 -6.40
C ASN A 272 -15.14 -15.75 -6.17
N HIS A 273 -15.04 -17.02 -5.75
CA HIS A 273 -16.16 -17.96 -5.71
C HIS A 273 -16.87 -18.13 -7.07
N VAL A 274 -16.10 -18.10 -8.18
CA VAL A 274 -16.63 -18.16 -9.55
C VAL A 274 -15.85 -19.18 -10.36
N LEU A 275 -16.56 -20.08 -11.04
CA LEU A 275 -16.00 -21.09 -11.93
C LEU A 275 -15.56 -20.51 -13.28
N PHE A 276 -14.63 -21.19 -13.95
CA PHE A 276 -14.22 -20.86 -15.31
C PHE A 276 -15.35 -21.16 -16.31
N THR A 277 -15.80 -20.14 -17.03
CA THR A 277 -16.81 -20.26 -18.09
C THR A 277 -16.28 -19.80 -19.45
N LYS A 278 -15.40 -18.80 -19.49
CA LYS A 278 -14.91 -18.16 -20.71
C LYS A 278 -13.75 -18.93 -21.38
N GLU A 279 -12.81 -19.43 -20.59
CA GLU A 279 -11.59 -20.06 -21.10
C GLU A 279 -11.74 -21.58 -21.04
N GLU A 280 -11.93 -22.21 -22.20
CA GLU A 280 -12.21 -23.66 -22.26
C GLU A 280 -11.07 -24.50 -21.68
N HIS A 281 -9.82 -24.11 -21.90
CA HIS A 281 -8.64 -24.77 -21.35
C HIS A 281 -8.54 -24.67 -19.81
N MET A 282 -9.27 -23.76 -19.17
CA MET A 282 -9.31 -23.64 -17.70
C MET A 282 -10.48 -24.41 -17.06
N ARG A 283 -11.48 -24.83 -17.84
CA ARG A 283 -12.66 -25.57 -17.34
C ARG A 283 -12.31 -26.89 -16.63
N PRO A 284 -11.28 -27.66 -17.05
CA PRO A 284 -10.88 -28.88 -16.34
C PRO A 284 -10.53 -28.67 -14.85
N PHE A 285 -10.20 -27.45 -14.44
CA PHE A 285 -9.87 -27.14 -13.04
C PHE A 285 -11.10 -26.78 -12.19
N ASN A 286 -12.31 -26.73 -12.77
CA ASN A 286 -13.52 -26.28 -12.05
C ASN A 286 -13.86 -27.16 -10.84
N ASP A 287 -13.61 -28.47 -10.91
CA ASP A 287 -13.87 -29.36 -9.77
C ASP A 287 -12.93 -29.05 -8.59
N PHE A 288 -11.66 -28.81 -8.88
CA PHE A 288 -10.67 -28.37 -7.89
C PHE A 288 -10.99 -26.97 -7.32
N VAL A 289 -11.41 -26.04 -8.18
CA VAL A 289 -11.82 -24.70 -7.73
C VAL A 289 -13.01 -24.80 -6.78
N LYS A 290 -14.03 -25.58 -7.17
CA LYS A 290 -15.26 -25.75 -6.40
C LYS A 290 -15.03 -26.38 -5.04
N SER A 291 -14.17 -27.40 -4.96
CA SER A 291 -13.87 -28.07 -3.69
C SER A 291 -13.15 -27.17 -2.67
N ASN A 292 -12.46 -26.12 -3.15
CA ASN A 292 -11.65 -25.22 -2.33
C ASN A 292 -12.36 -23.91 -1.92
N PHE A 293 -13.58 -23.64 -2.43
CA PHE A 293 -14.34 -22.43 -2.09
C PHE A 293 -14.53 -22.24 -0.58
N ASP A 294 -15.02 -23.25 0.12
CA ASP A 294 -15.31 -23.13 1.55
C ASP A 294 -14.05 -22.99 2.40
N ALA A 295 -12.93 -23.59 1.96
CA ALA A 295 -11.64 -23.45 2.62
C ALA A 295 -11.12 -22.02 2.53
N ALA A 296 -11.17 -21.41 1.34
CA ALA A 296 -10.81 -20.02 1.14
C ALA A 296 -11.72 -19.08 1.95
N ARG A 297 -13.04 -19.33 1.95
CA ARG A 297 -14.01 -18.53 2.72
C ARG A 297 -13.72 -18.56 4.23
N ARG A 298 -13.37 -19.73 4.77
CA ARG A 298 -12.98 -19.86 6.19
C ARG A 298 -11.74 -19.03 6.52
N PHE A 299 -10.72 -19.09 5.67
CA PHE A 299 -9.53 -18.26 5.81
C PHE A 299 -9.87 -16.76 5.75
N PHE A 300 -10.69 -16.33 4.79
CA PHE A 300 -11.11 -14.93 4.68
C PHE A 300 -11.85 -14.43 5.91
N LEU A 301 -12.76 -15.25 6.45
CA LEU A 301 -13.46 -14.92 7.69
C LEU A 301 -12.48 -14.75 8.85
N ASP A 302 -11.51 -15.64 8.99
CA ASP A 302 -10.54 -15.60 10.08
C ASP A 302 -9.64 -14.36 10.05
N ILE A 303 -9.20 -13.92 8.86
CA ILE A 303 -8.38 -12.70 8.74
C ILE A 303 -9.20 -11.40 8.83
N ALA A 304 -10.53 -11.48 8.72
CA ALA A 304 -11.44 -10.32 8.74
C ALA A 304 -12.29 -10.21 10.01
N SER A 305 -12.33 -11.23 10.88
CA SER A 305 -13.16 -11.26 12.08
C SER A 305 -12.63 -10.34 13.18
N ASP A 306 -11.32 -10.40 13.45
CA ASP A 306 -10.71 -9.77 14.61
C ASP A 306 -9.86 -8.57 14.22
N SER A 307 -10.30 -7.36 14.59
CA SER A 307 -9.41 -6.20 14.66
C SER A 307 -8.68 -6.25 16.00
N PRO A 308 -7.34 -6.26 16.02
CA PRO A 308 -6.60 -5.94 17.24
C PRO A 308 -7.06 -4.56 17.76
N PRO A 309 -7.12 -4.33 19.09
CA PRO A 309 -7.35 -3.01 19.63
C PRO A 309 -6.30 -2.03 19.07
N SER A 310 -6.71 -0.81 18.73
CA SER A 310 -5.88 0.21 18.06
C SER A 310 -4.52 0.41 18.71
N ASP A 311 -4.44 0.27 20.05
CA ASP A 311 -3.22 0.46 20.84
C ASP A 311 -2.21 -0.69 20.74
N SER A 312 -2.60 -1.84 20.16
CA SER A 312 -1.76 -3.05 20.02
C SER A 312 -1.12 -3.19 18.64
N VAL A 313 -1.49 -2.33 17.70
CA VAL A 313 -0.95 -2.37 16.33
C VAL A 313 0.36 -1.59 16.33
N ASN A 314 1.49 -2.27 16.12
CA ASN A 314 2.78 -1.58 15.95
C ASN A 314 2.71 -0.66 14.72
N HIS A 315 2.79 0.65 14.93
CA HIS A 315 2.82 1.64 13.87
C HIS A 315 4.21 1.70 13.26
N SER A 316 4.47 0.80 12.30
CA SER A 316 5.75 0.70 11.60
C SER A 316 6.11 1.97 10.83
N LEU A 317 5.15 2.87 10.60
CA LEU A 317 5.32 4.17 9.95
C LEU A 317 5.24 5.36 10.94
N SER A 318 5.55 5.13 12.22
CA SER A 318 5.49 6.18 13.27
C SER A 318 6.30 7.44 12.95
N PHE A 319 7.30 7.35 12.07
CA PHE A 319 8.06 8.49 11.57
C PHE A 319 7.55 8.97 10.20
N ILE A 320 7.04 10.21 10.15
CA ILE A 320 6.73 10.86 8.87
C ILE A 320 8.05 11.40 8.29
N SER A 321 8.54 10.78 7.22
CA SER A 321 9.70 11.32 6.50
C SER A 321 9.42 12.70 5.90
N ASP A 322 10.40 13.60 5.90
CA ASP A 322 10.29 14.94 5.28
C ASP A 322 9.78 14.89 3.83
N GLY A 323 10.15 13.85 3.06
CA GLY A 323 9.66 13.65 1.70
C GLY A 323 8.13 13.49 1.59
N ASN A 324 7.48 12.91 2.60
CA ASN A 324 6.01 12.78 2.64
C ASN A 324 5.34 14.10 2.99
N VAL A 325 5.94 14.86 3.90
CA VAL A 325 5.46 16.18 4.29
C VAL A 325 5.56 17.16 3.12
N LEU A 326 6.68 17.15 2.40
CA LEU A 326 6.89 17.96 1.20
C LEU A 326 5.96 17.54 0.05
N ALA A 327 5.73 16.23 -0.14
CA ALA A 327 4.77 15.74 -1.11
C ALA A 327 3.33 16.17 -0.76
N LEU A 328 2.95 16.09 0.52
CA LEU A 328 1.66 16.59 1.00
C LEU A 328 1.51 18.09 0.70
N HIS A 329 2.52 18.88 1.04
CA HIS A 329 2.52 20.31 0.77
C HIS A 329 2.31 20.61 -0.71
N ARG A 330 3.06 19.92 -1.60
CA ARG A 330 2.91 20.06 -3.05
C ARG A 330 1.53 19.68 -3.54
N LEU A 331 0.98 18.56 -3.06
CA LEU A 331 -0.36 18.09 -3.44
C LEU A 331 -1.45 19.09 -2.99
N LEU A 332 -1.34 19.63 -1.78
CA LEU A 332 -2.25 20.65 -1.25
C LEU A 332 -2.14 21.96 -2.02
N TRP A 333 -0.93 22.47 -2.22
CA TRP A 333 -0.67 23.74 -2.91
C TRP A 333 -1.21 23.72 -4.35
N ASN A 334 -0.91 22.66 -5.10
CA ASN A 334 -1.30 22.54 -6.52
C ASN A 334 -2.81 22.33 -6.72
N ASN A 335 -3.52 21.86 -5.69
CA ASN A 335 -4.95 21.55 -5.79
C ASN A 335 -5.83 22.46 -4.92
N GLN A 336 -5.26 23.46 -4.24
CA GLN A 336 -5.97 24.28 -3.24
C GLN A 336 -7.27 24.92 -3.76
N GLU A 337 -7.27 25.44 -4.98
CA GLU A 337 -8.46 26.07 -5.58
C GLU A 337 -9.58 25.05 -5.79
N ARG A 338 -9.23 23.87 -6.29
CA ARG A 338 -10.17 22.78 -6.56
C ARG A 338 -10.73 22.21 -5.26
N ILE A 339 -9.90 22.11 -4.21
CA ILE A 339 -10.35 21.74 -2.85
C ILE A 339 -11.39 22.74 -2.36
N GLY A 340 -11.11 24.05 -2.48
CA GLY A 340 -12.02 25.11 -2.07
C GLY A 340 -13.36 25.07 -2.82
N GLN A 341 -13.34 24.81 -4.12
CA GLN A 341 -14.54 24.64 -4.95
C GLN A 341 -15.35 23.41 -4.52
N TYR A 342 -14.69 22.27 -4.30
CA TYR A 342 -15.33 21.03 -3.85
C TYR A 342 -16.01 21.18 -2.47
N LEU A 343 -15.34 21.83 -1.52
CA LEU A 343 -15.90 22.09 -0.19
C LEU A 343 -17.04 23.11 -0.22
N SER A 344 -17.12 23.94 -1.26
CA SER A 344 -18.18 24.94 -1.42
C SER A 344 -19.39 24.41 -2.19
N SER A 345 -19.27 23.28 -2.90
CA SER A 345 -20.32 22.74 -3.77
C SER A 345 -21.39 21.95 -3.01
N ASN A 346 -21.07 21.36 -1.86
CA ASN A 346 -22.02 20.61 -1.02
C ASN A 346 -22.20 21.28 0.35
N ARG A 347 -23.45 21.39 0.82
CA ARG A 347 -23.79 21.98 2.13
C ARG A 347 -23.15 21.22 3.29
N ASP A 348 -23.13 19.89 3.21
CA ASP A 348 -22.56 19.04 4.27
C ASP A 348 -21.04 19.24 4.34
N HIS A 349 -20.36 19.21 3.19
CA HIS A 349 -18.91 19.47 3.11
C HIS A 349 -18.56 20.89 3.55
N LYS A 350 -19.43 21.88 3.29
CA LYS A 350 -19.22 23.27 3.69
C LYS A 350 -19.26 23.45 5.21
N ALA A 351 -20.14 22.73 5.91
CA ALA A 351 -20.28 22.83 7.36
C ALA A 351 -19.03 22.34 8.09
N VAL A 352 -18.42 21.25 7.60
CA VAL A 352 -17.31 20.57 8.29
C VAL A 352 -15.94 21.00 7.73
N GLY A 353 -15.83 21.22 6.42
CA GLY A 353 -14.56 21.42 5.73
C GLY A 353 -14.13 22.86 5.50
N ARG A 354 -15.04 23.85 5.54
CA ARG A 354 -14.69 25.24 5.16
C ARG A 354 -13.71 25.89 6.14
N ARG A 355 -13.98 25.79 7.45
CA ARG A 355 -13.11 26.36 8.50
C ARG A 355 -11.69 25.76 8.50
N PRO A 356 -11.48 24.43 8.43
CA PRO A 356 -10.13 23.88 8.31
C PRO A 356 -9.47 24.26 6.98
N PHE A 357 -10.24 24.35 5.89
CA PHE A 357 -9.71 24.81 4.60
C PHE A 357 -9.18 26.25 4.65
N ASP A 358 -9.91 27.20 5.24
CA ASP A 358 -9.46 28.60 5.32
C ASP A 358 -8.17 28.73 6.16
N LYS A 359 -8.04 27.94 7.24
CA LYS A 359 -6.79 27.84 8.02
C LYS A 359 -5.65 27.23 7.21
N MET A 360 -5.92 26.16 6.46
CA MET A 360 -4.95 25.51 5.59
C MET A 360 -4.48 26.45 4.48
N ALA A 361 -5.38 27.17 3.82
CA ALA A 361 -5.05 28.14 2.78
C ALA A 361 -4.17 29.27 3.33
N THR A 362 -4.47 29.77 4.52
CA THR A 362 -3.64 30.76 5.22
C THR A 362 -2.24 30.22 5.49
N LEU A 363 -2.15 28.97 5.98
CA LEU A 363 -0.88 28.31 6.28
C LEU A 363 -0.05 28.04 5.02
N LEU A 364 -0.69 27.60 3.94
CA LEU A 364 -0.07 27.43 2.62
C LEU A 364 0.49 28.77 2.12
N ALA A 365 -0.26 29.86 2.24
CA ALA A 365 0.21 31.19 1.84
C ALA A 365 1.49 31.63 2.60
N TYR A 366 1.62 31.26 3.88
CA TYR A 366 2.85 31.50 4.66
C TYR A 366 4.01 30.58 4.29
N LEU A 367 3.73 29.35 3.85
CA LEU A 367 4.75 28.39 3.39
C LEU A 367 5.24 28.71 1.98
N GLY A 368 4.41 29.36 1.17
CA GLY A 368 4.72 29.68 -0.22
C GLY A 368 4.66 28.46 -1.15
N PRO A 369 4.95 28.65 -2.44
CA PRO A 369 4.96 27.56 -3.40
C PRO A 369 6.04 26.52 -3.01
N PRO A 370 5.77 25.22 -3.19
CA PRO A 370 6.77 24.18 -2.94
C PRO A 370 8.00 24.44 -3.82
N GLU A 371 9.18 24.46 -3.21
CA GLU A 371 10.42 24.61 -3.96
C GLU A 371 10.52 23.49 -5.01
N HIS A 372 10.80 23.86 -6.26
CA HIS A 372 11.07 22.93 -7.36
C HIS A 372 12.41 22.20 -7.14
N LYS A 373 12.56 21.48 -6.04
CA LYS A 373 13.36 20.26 -6.12
C LYS A 373 12.43 19.24 -6.75
N PRO A 374 12.63 18.86 -8.03
CA PRO A 374 12.02 17.61 -8.47
C PRO A 374 12.40 16.62 -7.38
N VAL A 375 11.39 15.98 -6.78
CA VAL A 375 11.63 14.68 -6.16
C VAL A 375 12.18 13.90 -7.34
N ALA A 376 13.51 13.84 -7.45
CA ALA A 376 14.20 13.23 -8.57
C ALA A 376 13.45 11.95 -8.83
N ASP A 377 12.92 11.75 -10.05
CA ASP A 377 12.02 10.66 -10.40
C ASP A 377 12.53 9.37 -9.78
N THR A 378 12.11 9.12 -8.55
CA THR A 378 12.45 7.91 -7.85
C THR A 378 11.37 6.98 -8.31
N HIS A 379 11.57 6.51 -9.54
CA HIS A 379 11.30 5.15 -9.96
C HIS A 379 12.02 4.16 -9.01
N TRP A 380 11.83 4.31 -7.70
CA TRP A 380 12.06 3.29 -6.69
C TRP A 380 10.74 2.57 -6.48
N SER A 381 10.16 2.12 -7.59
CA SER A 381 9.43 0.87 -7.54
C SER A 381 10.44 -0.21 -7.14
N SER A 382 10.27 -0.72 -5.93
CA SER A 382 10.41 -2.16 -5.66
C SER A 382 11.77 -2.79 -5.92
N LEU A 383 12.83 -2.29 -5.27
CA LEU A 383 13.97 -3.16 -4.97
C LEU A 383 14.44 -2.96 -3.53
N ASN A 384 14.41 -4.06 -2.78
CA ASN A 384 15.11 -4.24 -1.53
C ASN A 384 16.58 -3.82 -1.72
N LEU A 385 16.99 -2.75 -1.06
CA LEU A 385 18.36 -2.27 -1.12
C LEU A 385 19.20 -3.12 -0.15
N THR A 386 19.68 -4.27 -0.62
CA THR A 386 20.76 -4.98 0.05
C THR A 386 22.06 -4.21 -0.13
N SER A 387 22.95 -4.25 0.88
CA SER A 387 24.23 -3.51 0.92
C SER A 387 25.07 -3.67 -0.36
N SER A 388 24.98 -4.82 -1.04
CA SER A 388 25.72 -5.11 -2.28
C SER A 388 25.19 -4.36 -3.51
N LYS A 389 23.87 -4.13 -3.60
CA LYS A 389 23.27 -3.40 -4.72
C LYS A 389 23.55 -1.89 -4.63
N PHE A 390 23.73 -1.37 -3.42
CA PHE A 390 24.15 0.02 -3.19
C PHE A 390 25.61 0.24 -3.60
N GLU A 391 26.53 -0.68 -3.25
CA GLU A 391 27.92 -0.61 -3.69
C GLU A 391 28.05 -0.73 -5.21
N GLU A 392 27.31 -1.66 -5.82
CA GLU A 392 27.32 -1.82 -7.28
C GLU A 392 26.74 -0.59 -8.00
N PHE A 393 25.71 0.05 -7.41
CA PHE A 393 25.16 1.32 -7.89
C PHE A 393 26.18 2.48 -7.76
N MET A 394 26.85 2.61 -6.61
CA MET A 394 27.91 3.60 -6.39
C MET A 394 29.11 3.40 -7.33
N THR A 395 29.33 2.17 -7.78
CA THR A 395 30.41 1.83 -8.72
C THR A 395 30.00 2.08 -10.17
N ARG A 396 28.74 1.79 -10.54
CA ARG A 396 28.19 2.02 -11.89
C ARG A 396 27.82 3.47 -12.17
N HIS A 397 27.48 4.24 -11.15
CA HIS A 397 27.30 5.67 -11.24
C HIS A 397 28.47 6.31 -10.51
N GLN A 398 29.52 6.67 -11.24
CA GLN A 398 30.61 7.48 -10.70
C GLN A 398 30.04 8.85 -10.27
N VAL A 399 29.49 8.92 -9.05
CA VAL A 399 28.98 10.13 -8.39
C VAL A 399 30.16 10.97 -7.89
N HIS A 400 31.17 11.16 -8.73
CA HIS A 400 32.33 11.98 -8.40
C HIS A 400 32.13 13.47 -8.71
N GLU A 401 31.02 13.86 -9.34
CA GLU A 401 30.81 15.25 -9.76
C GLU A 401 29.40 15.76 -9.48
N LYS A 402 28.95 15.69 -8.23
CA LYS A 402 27.93 16.63 -7.74
C LYS A 402 28.53 17.45 -6.61
N ASP A 403 28.48 18.77 -6.73
CA ASP A 403 29.10 19.70 -5.77
C ASP A 403 28.55 19.52 -4.33
N GLU A 404 27.35 18.96 -4.18
CA GLU A 404 26.76 18.55 -2.90
C GLU A 404 27.63 17.51 -2.14
N PHE A 405 28.33 16.61 -2.84
CA PHE A 405 29.21 15.62 -2.21
C PHE A 405 30.61 16.16 -1.91
N LYS A 406 31.06 17.21 -2.60
CA LYS A 406 32.32 17.90 -2.24
C LYS A 406 32.20 18.52 -0.85
N ALA A 407 31.05 19.13 -0.54
CA ALA A 407 30.78 19.71 0.77
C ALA A 407 30.87 18.64 1.89
N LEU A 408 30.25 17.48 1.69
CA LEU A 408 30.33 16.36 2.63
C LEU A 408 31.75 15.78 2.76
N LYS A 409 32.50 15.70 1.66
CA LYS A 409 33.90 15.25 1.67
C LYS A 409 34.82 16.23 2.40
N THR A 410 34.60 17.54 2.28
CA THR A 410 35.36 18.55 3.02
C THR A 410 35.10 18.55 4.52
N LEU A 411 33.94 18.03 4.96
CA LEU A 411 33.60 17.97 6.37
C LEU A 411 34.35 16.85 7.14
N ASN A 412 35.03 15.92 6.44
CA ASN A 412 35.79 14.81 7.04
C ASN A 412 35.01 14.02 8.12
N VAL A 413 33.68 13.94 7.97
CA VAL A 413 32.80 13.35 8.99
C VAL A 413 32.77 11.83 8.91
N PHE A 414 33.03 11.28 7.72
CA PHE A 414 33.09 9.86 7.46
C PHE A 414 34.50 9.47 7.02
N TYR A 415 35.10 8.49 7.70
CA TYR A 415 36.36 7.91 7.28
C TYR A 415 36.27 6.40 7.28
N GLN A 416 36.75 5.79 6.19
CA GLN A 416 36.95 4.35 6.13
C GLN A 416 38.31 4.03 6.72
N ALA A 417 38.35 3.24 7.79
CA ALA A 417 39.60 2.77 8.35
C ALA A 417 39.47 1.31 8.81
N GLY A 418 40.39 0.47 8.34
CA GLY A 418 40.44 -0.93 8.73
C GLY A 418 39.33 -1.82 8.16
N THR A 419 39.38 -3.08 8.57
CA THR A 419 38.51 -4.17 8.15
C THR A 419 38.08 -4.95 9.39
N SER A 420 36.79 -5.30 9.45
CA SER A 420 36.25 -6.16 10.49
C SER A 420 36.86 -7.56 10.41
N LYS A 421 36.68 -8.37 11.46
CA LYS A 421 37.15 -9.78 11.49
C LYS A 421 36.57 -10.64 10.36
N ASN A 422 35.44 -10.22 9.79
CA ASN A 422 34.78 -10.90 8.67
C ASN A 422 35.15 -10.29 7.30
N GLY A 423 36.18 -9.43 7.24
CA GLY A 423 36.69 -8.85 6.00
C GLY A 423 35.92 -7.62 5.49
N ASN A 424 34.83 -7.21 6.13
CA ASN A 424 34.05 -6.06 5.70
C ASN A 424 34.74 -4.73 6.08
N PRO A 425 34.74 -3.71 5.19
CA PRO A 425 35.31 -2.39 5.48
C PRO A 425 34.55 -1.70 6.62
N LEU A 426 35.30 -1.05 7.53
CA LEU A 426 34.74 -0.30 8.65
C LEU A 426 34.69 1.19 8.32
N PHE A 427 33.51 1.80 8.48
CA PHE A 427 33.29 3.23 8.32
C PHE A 427 33.02 3.86 9.68
N TYR A 428 33.76 4.91 9.99
CA TYR A 428 33.63 5.69 11.21
C TYR A 428 32.94 7.01 10.91
N TYR A 429 31.95 7.35 11.73
CA TYR A 429 31.26 8.62 11.72
C TYR A 429 31.68 9.45 12.94
N ILE A 430 32.24 10.63 12.72
CA ILE A 430 32.57 11.57 13.79
C ILE A 430 31.42 12.56 13.94
N ALA A 431 30.52 12.31 14.88
CA ALA A 431 29.55 13.32 15.29
C ALA A 431 30.29 14.45 16.01
N ARG A 432 30.47 15.62 15.37
CA ARG A 432 30.90 16.84 16.06
C ARG A 432 29.69 17.39 16.83
N ARG A 433 29.87 17.66 18.13
CA ARG A 433 28.86 18.30 18.98
C ARG A 433 28.68 19.76 18.63
#